data_AF-A0A521K1V5-F1
#
_entry.id   AF-A0A521K1V5-F1
#
_cell.length_a   1.000
_cell.length_b   1.000
_cell.length_c   1.000
_cell.angle_alpha   90.00
_cell.angle_beta   90.00
_cell.angle_gamma   90.00
#
_symmetry.space_group_name_H-M   'P 1'
#
loop_
_entity.id
_entity.type
_entity.pdbx_description
1 polymer ?
#
loop_
_entity_poly.entity_id
_entity_poly.type
_entity_poly.pdbx_seq_one_letter_code
_entity_poly.pdbx_strand_id
1 'polypeptide(L)' 'MVTKDQILILLKGRLNKVLLVAESCLPEPQFRAFRKIALDEFGRSGLEGELERLERESEQTERNGPGRN' A
#
# COMPACT_ATOMS: atom_id res chain seq x y z
N MET A 1 13.84 -0.55 12.09
CA MET A 1 13.41 -0.49 10.68
C MET A 1 11.90 -0.33 10.66
N VAL A 2 11.36 0.44 9.71
CA VAL A 2 9.91 0.50 9.47
C VAL A 2 9.55 -0.71 8.61
N THR A 3 8.51 -1.47 8.99
CA THR A 3 8.07 -2.65 8.22
C THR A 3 6.89 -2.31 7.31
N LYS A 4 6.69 -3.08 6.23
CA LYS A 4 5.51 -2.98 5.37
C LYS A 4 4.22 -3.02 6.16
N ASP A 5 4.09 -3.94 7.12
CA ASP A 5 2.86 -4.08 7.92
C ASP A 5 2.54 -2.81 8.72
N GLN A 6 3.56 -2.15 9.27
CA GLN A 6 3.39 -0.86 9.97
C GLN A 6 2.89 0.22 9.02
N ILE A 7 3.40 0.27 7.79
CA ILE A 7 2.97 1.21 6.75
C ILE A 7 1.51 0.93 6.35
N LEU A 8 1.16 -0.33 6.11
CA LEU A 8 -0.19 -0.73 5.69
C LEU A 8 -1.25 -0.44 6.75
N ILE A 9 -0.93 -0.61 8.04
CA ILE A 9 -1.84 -0.27 9.14
C ILE A 9 -2.15 1.24 9.12
N LEU A 10 -1.12 2.08 8.99
CA LEU A 10 -1.29 3.53 8.93
C LEU A 10 -2.06 3.96 7.67
N LEU A 11 -1.79 3.31 6.54
CA LEU A 11 -2.44 3.57 5.27
C LEU A 11 -3.94 3.24 5.33
N LYS A 12 -4.31 2.06 5.84
CA LYS A 12 -5.72 1.64 5.99
C LYS A 12 -6.53 2.64 6.80
N GLY A 13 -5.97 3.15 7.91
CA GLY A 13 -6.62 4.17 8.73
C GLY A 13 -6.89 5.48 7.98
N ARG A 14 -5.98 5.89 7.08
CA ARG A 14 -6.15 7.08 6.24
C ARG A 14 -7.11 6.83 5.08
N LEU A 15 -7.01 5.69 4.43
CA LEU A 15 -7.87 5.30 3.30
C LEU A 15 -9.34 5.27 3.71
N ASN A 16 -9.65 4.73 4.90
CA ASN A 16 -11.02 4.74 5.42
C ASN A 16 -11.60 6.15 5.58
N LYS A 17 -10.78 7.12 6.02
CA LYS A 17 -11.22 8.53 6.13
C LYS A 17 -11.51 9.13 4.75
N VAL A 18 -10.66 8.85 3.76
CA VAL A 18 -10.86 9.32 2.39
C VAL A 18 -12.12 8.70 1.78
N LEU A 19 -12.33 7.40 1.96
CA LEU A 19 -13.53 6.70 1.50
C LEU A 19 -14.80 7.27 2.15
N LEU A 20 -14.76 7.58 3.44
CA LEU A 20 -15.89 8.18 4.15
C LEU A 20 -16.28 9.55 3.57
N VAL A 21 -15.28 10.41 3.30
CA VAL A 21 -15.55 11.72 2.67
C VAL A 21 -16.09 11.52 1.26
N ALA A 22 -15.51 10.60 0.48
CA ALA A 22 -15.98 10.30 -0.87
C ALA A 22 -17.43 9.81 -0.89
N GLU A 23 -17.82 8.94 0.05
CA GLU A 23 -19.20 8.46 0.21
C GLU A 23 -20.19 9.61 0.47
N SER A 24 -19.78 10.63 1.23
CA SER A 24 -20.64 11.78 1.53
C SER A 24 -20.83 12.75 0.36
N CYS A 25 -19.94 12.73 -0.63
CA CYS A 25 -19.89 13.73 -1.71
C CYS A 25 -20.25 13.16 -3.09
N LEU A 26 -20.20 11.83 -3.26
CA LEU A 26 -20.37 11.19 -4.57
C LEU A 26 -21.71 10.44 -4.68
N PRO A 27 -22.37 10.48 -5.84
CA PRO A 27 -23.45 9.55 -6.17
C PRO A 27 -22.99 8.09 -6.06
N GLU A 28 -23.90 7.22 -5.62
CA GLU A 28 -23.62 5.79 -5.35
C GLU A 28 -22.83 5.06 -6.47
N PRO A 29 -23.15 5.19 -7.77
CA PRO A 29 -22.36 4.53 -8.82
C PRO A 29 -20.92 5.02 -8.89
N GLN A 30 -20.72 6.32 -8.64
CA GLN A 30 -19.40 6.96 -8.67
C GLN A 30 -18.59 6.60 -7.43
N PHE A 31 -19.23 6.55 -6.25
CA PHE A 31 -18.59 6.08 -5.04
C PHE A 31 -18.13 4.62 -5.17
N ARG A 32 -18.96 3.73 -5.74
CA ARG A 32 -18.56 2.33 -5.98
C ARG A 32 -17.33 2.22 -6.88
N ALA A 33 -17.30 2.98 -7.98
CA ALA A 33 -16.14 3.01 -8.87
C ALA A 33 -14.90 3.56 -8.16
N PHE A 34 -15.03 4.67 -7.44
CA PHE A 34 -13.95 5.29 -6.67
C PHE A 34 -13.39 4.32 -5.61
N ARG A 35 -14.27 3.71 -4.82
CA ARG A 35 -13.87 2.75 -3.78
C ARG A 35 -13.13 1.57 -4.37
N LYS A 36 -13.58 1.03 -5.50
CA LYS A 36 -12.91 -0.08 -6.17
C LYS A 36 -11.48 0.31 -6.56
N ILE A 37 -11.33 1.42 -7.29
CA ILE A 37 -10.02 1.90 -7.73
C ILE A 37 -9.11 2.16 -6.52
N ALA A 38 -9.61 2.84 -5.50
CA ALA A 38 -8.82 3.14 -4.31
C ALA A 38 -8.35 1.87 -3.59
N LEU A 39 -9.21 0.86 -3.44
CA LEU A 39 -8.81 -0.41 -2.83
C LEU A 39 -7.83 -1.20 -3.69
N ASP A 40 -7.96 -1.14 -5.01
CA ASP A 40 -7.04 -1.80 -5.95
C ASP A 40 -5.64 -1.14 -5.92
N GLU A 41 -5.59 0.20 -5.90
CA GLU A 41 -4.35 0.99 -5.83
C GLU A 41 -3.60 0.81 -4.50
N PHE A 42 -4.33 0.75 -3.38
CA PHE A 42 -3.72 0.59 -2.05
C PHE A 42 -3.65 -0.87 -1.57
N GLY A 43 -4.10 -1.82 -2.39
CA GLY A 43 -4.08 -3.25 -2.12
C GLY A 43 -2.87 -3.95 -2.74
N ARG A 44 -2.96 -5.29 -2.83
CA ARG A 44 -1.89 -6.16 -3.32
C ARG A 44 -1.46 -5.89 -4.76
N SER A 45 -2.38 -5.43 -5.60
CA SER A 45 -2.11 -5.07 -7.00
C SER A 45 -1.39 -3.73 -7.17
N GLY A 46 -1.36 -2.90 -6.13
CA GLY A 46 -0.67 -1.61 -6.13
C GLY A 46 0.34 -1.54 -5.00
N LEU A 47 0.15 -0.57 -4.10
CA LEU A 47 1.14 -0.16 -3.12
C LEU A 47 1.61 -1.30 -2.17
N GLU A 48 0.73 -2.21 -1.77
CA GLU A 48 1.14 -3.34 -0.92
C GLU A 48 2.13 -4.25 -1.63
N GLY A 49 1.92 -4.51 -2.93
CA GLY A 49 2.83 -5.31 -3.75
C GLY A 49 4.16 -4.61 -4.02
N GLU A 50 4.14 -3.30 -4.23
CA GLU A 50 5.35 -2.50 -4.39
C GLU A 50 6.21 -2.50 -3.13
N LEU A 51 5.60 -2.34 -1.95
CA LEU A 51 6.29 -2.42 -0.66
C LEU A 51 6.90 -3.81 -0.43
N GLU A 52 6.18 -4.88 -0.77
CA GLU A 52 6.71 -6.24 -0.66
C GLU A 52 7.92 -6.45 -1.58
N ARG A 53 7.91 -5.87 -2.79
CA ARG A 53 9.07 -5.92 -3.69
C ARG A 53 10.28 -5.20 -3.10
N LEU A 54 10.07 -4.00 -2.54
CA LEU A 54 11.14 -3.22 -1.90
C LEU A 54 11.75 -3.94 -0.69
N GLU A 55 10.94 -4.60 0.14
CA GLU A 55 11.44 -5.43 1.25
C GLU A 55 12.34 -6.55 0.73
N ARG A 56 11.91 -7.27 -0.31
CA ARG A 56 12.69 -8.36 -0.93
C ARG A 56 14.00 -7.87 -1.57
N GLU A 57 13.98 -6.73 -2.27
CA GLU A 57 15.17 -6.12 -2.86
C GLU A 57 16.18 -5.69 -1.79
N SER A 58 15.69 -5.15 -0.66
CA SER A 58 16.53 -4.78 0.49
C SER A 58 17.21 -6.00 1.10
N GLU A 59 16.47 -7.08 1.32
CA GLU A 59 17.02 -8.34 1.84
C GLU A 59 18.05 -9.00 0.91
N GLN A 60 17.88 -8.88 -0.42
CA GLN A 60 18.85 -9.42 -1.39
C GLN A 60 20.16 -8.61 -1.39
N THR A 61 20.07 -7.30 -1.21
CA THR A 61 21.24 -6.42 -1.14
C THR A 61 22.09 -6.72 0.11
N GLU A 62 21.44 -6.99 1.25
CA GLU A 62 22.14 -7.36 2.49
C GLU A 62 22.84 -8.72 2.41
N ARG A 63 22.31 -9.67 1.64
CA ARG A 63 22.93 -11.00 1.44
C ARG A 63 24.15 -10.97 0.51
N ASN A 64 24.27 -9.95 -0.35
CA ASN A 64 25.36 -9.80 -1.33
C ASN A 64 26.48 -8.84 -0.88
N GLY A 65 26.62 -8.57 0.42
CA GLY A 65 27.72 -7.76 0.98
C GLY A 65 29.11 -8.27 0.57
N PRO A 66 30.12 -7.38 0.47
CA PRO A 66 31.35 -7.64 -0.27
C PRO A 66 32.08 -8.84 0.31
N GLY A 67 32.37 -9.81 -0.57
CA GLY A 67 33.22 -10.94 -0.24
C GLY A 67 34.50 -10.44 0.42
N ARG A 68 34.70 -10.82 1.69
CA ARG A 68 35.94 -10.63 2.42
C ARG A 68 37.03 -11.36 1.65
N ASN A 69 37.86 -10.62 0.92
CA ASN A 69 39.22 -11.02 0.59
C ASN A 69 40.14 -10.71 1.77
#